data_AF-A0A4R4R6J9-F1
#
_entry.id   AF-A0A4R4R6J9-F1
#
_cell.length_a   1.000
_cell.length_b   1.000
_cell.length_c   1.000
_cell.angle_alpha   90.00
_cell.angle_beta   90.00
_cell.angle_gamma   90.00
#
_symmetry.space_group_name_H-M   'P 1'
#
loop_
_entity.id
_entity.type
_entity.pdbx_description
1 polymer ?
#
loop_
_entity_poly.entity_id
_entity_poly.type
_entity_poly.pdbx_seq_one_letter_code
_entity_poly.pdbx_strand_id
1 'polypeptide(L)'
;MGRLASAYGQAVAAHRQARERLAEARILLDRLTDRPVPERTVDLVARLGRLAETLTAPGSPAARPAGTVAPVRIGAASTADGRFPLLVPLGAGRHLAVNADARDPRVAVLLRVLVLRLLATTAPGTVRVVGIDPAALGATFLPLRPLRDAGVLGVTATTEAEIAALLGAAEAHALAARHFDRDDQELLLVVAASAPGPRELARLAALTHAGPAAAVCVLLAGYPAAASGQAPPLGATTPVRLDERYAWVGDPPGNPYGDDGAGLAVPVLLDADPPARAVRALAGRLEPAVRAEAAFALRVTLPGEEH
;
A
#
# COMPACT_ATOMS: atom_id res chain seq x y z
N MET A 1 22.43 -34.59 -24.62
CA MET A 1 22.08 -35.55 -23.54
C MET A 1 22.40 -35.02 -22.13
N GLY A 2 23.55 -34.36 -21.87
CA GLY A 2 23.95 -33.92 -20.52
C GLY A 2 23.09 -32.84 -19.84
N ARG A 3 22.50 -31.90 -20.60
CA ARG A 3 21.66 -30.82 -20.01
C ARG A 3 20.31 -31.31 -19.48
N LEU A 4 19.70 -32.29 -20.13
CA LEU A 4 18.43 -32.89 -19.67
C LEU A 4 18.63 -33.75 -18.42
N ALA A 5 19.73 -34.49 -18.34
CA ALA A 5 20.09 -35.25 -17.14
C ALA A 5 20.37 -34.33 -15.93
N SER A 6 21.03 -33.19 -16.15
CA SER A 6 21.27 -32.18 -15.12
C SER A 6 19.99 -31.49 -14.66
N ALA A 7 19.11 -31.08 -15.58
CA ALA A 7 17.82 -30.49 -15.24
C ALA A 7 16.90 -31.46 -14.48
N TYR A 8 16.88 -32.73 -14.89
CA TYR A 8 16.15 -33.79 -14.18
C TYR A 8 16.70 -34.02 -12.78
N GLY A 9 18.04 -34.05 -12.61
CA GLY A 9 18.68 -34.16 -11.31
C GLY A 9 18.33 -33.00 -10.37
N GLN A 10 18.31 -31.77 -10.89
CA GLN A 10 17.88 -30.58 -10.14
C GLN A 10 16.41 -30.64 -9.73
N ALA A 11 15.52 -31.08 -10.63
CA ALA A 11 14.10 -31.24 -10.34
C ALA A 11 13.84 -32.29 -9.23
N VAL A 12 14.57 -33.43 -9.27
CA VAL A 12 14.47 -34.46 -8.24
C VAL A 12 14.99 -33.95 -6.88
N ALA A 13 16.10 -33.20 -6.87
CA ALA A 13 16.63 -32.60 -5.65
C ALA A 13 15.66 -31.58 -5.04
N ALA A 14 15.07 -30.70 -5.87
CA ALA A 14 14.06 -29.74 -5.44
C ALA A 14 12.80 -30.44 -4.88
N HIS A 15 12.37 -31.54 -5.52
CA HIS A 15 11.24 -32.33 -5.04
C HIS A 15 11.51 -32.97 -3.67
N ARG A 16 12.70 -33.54 -3.45
CA ARG A 16 13.08 -34.11 -2.14
C ARG A 16 13.09 -33.04 -1.05
N GLN A 17 13.69 -31.88 -1.34
CA GLN A 17 13.74 -30.77 -0.41
C GLN A 17 12.34 -30.22 -0.08
N ALA A 18 11.43 -30.19 -1.06
CA ALA A 18 10.03 -29.81 -0.84
C ALA A 18 9.30 -30.82 0.05
N ARG A 19 9.54 -32.12 -0.12
CA ARG A 19 8.96 -33.17 0.74
C ARG A 19 9.44 -33.09 2.17
N GLU A 20 10.72 -32.82 2.39
CA GLU A 20 11.33 -32.66 3.72
C GLU A 20 10.70 -31.46 4.45
N ARG A 21 10.64 -30.30 3.79
CA ARG A 21 9.97 -29.10 4.36
C ARG A 21 8.50 -29.34 4.68
N LEU A 22 7.77 -30.09 3.83
CA LEU A 22 6.38 -30.43 4.10
C LEU A 22 6.23 -31.36 5.32
N ALA A 23 7.14 -32.31 5.50
CA ALA A 23 7.15 -33.19 6.67
C ALA A 23 7.45 -32.41 7.96
N GLU A 24 8.44 -31.51 7.93
CA GLU A 24 8.76 -30.62 9.05
C GLU A 24 7.57 -29.71 9.40
N ALA A 25 6.93 -29.11 8.39
CA ALA A 25 5.75 -28.27 8.58
C ALA A 25 4.59 -29.04 9.22
N ARG A 26 4.38 -30.30 8.85
CA ARG A 26 3.35 -31.17 9.47
C ARG A 26 3.65 -31.44 10.94
N ILE A 27 4.89 -31.78 11.26
CA ILE A 27 5.31 -32.02 12.66
C ILE A 27 5.13 -30.76 13.50
N LEU A 28 5.43 -29.57 12.95
CA LEU A 28 5.20 -28.31 13.64
C LEU A 28 3.70 -28.01 13.81
N LEU A 29 2.88 -28.29 12.79
CA LEU A 29 1.43 -28.13 12.86
C LEU A 29 0.81 -29.03 13.94
N ASP A 30 1.23 -30.29 14.01
CA ASP A 30 0.78 -31.23 15.05
C ASP A 30 1.08 -30.69 16.46
N ARG A 31 2.30 -30.14 16.67
CA ARG A 31 2.67 -29.52 17.95
C ARG A 31 1.87 -28.25 18.29
N LEU A 32 1.42 -27.51 17.27
CA LEU A 32 0.59 -26.31 17.46
C LEU A 32 -0.87 -26.66 17.74
N THR A 33 -1.34 -27.82 17.27
CA THR A 33 -2.71 -28.30 17.45
C THR A 33 -3.02 -28.65 18.92
N ASP A 34 -1.99 -29.03 19.70
CA ASP A 34 -2.12 -29.36 21.13
C ASP A 34 -2.07 -28.15 22.08
N ARG A 35 -1.99 -26.91 21.56
CA ARG A 35 -2.06 -25.71 22.40
C ARG A 35 -3.52 -25.36 22.74
N PRO A 36 -3.84 -25.03 24.00
CA PRO A 36 -5.19 -24.63 24.39
C PRO A 36 -5.59 -23.36 23.62
N VAL A 37 -6.73 -23.42 22.94
CA VAL A 37 -7.28 -22.31 22.14
C VAL A 37 -7.84 -21.24 23.10
N PRO A 38 -7.20 -20.06 23.24
CA PRO A 38 -7.72 -18.98 24.06
C PRO A 38 -8.71 -18.16 23.22
N GLU A 39 -9.93 -17.93 23.75
CA GLU A 39 -11.10 -17.44 22.99
C GLU A 39 -11.53 -18.47 21.92
N ARG A 40 -12.81 -18.85 21.81
CA ARG A 40 -13.22 -19.67 20.64
C ARG A 40 -12.87 -18.82 19.42
N THR A 41 -12.02 -19.30 18.52
CA THR A 41 -11.48 -18.53 17.38
C THR A 41 -12.56 -17.78 16.59
N VAL A 42 -13.79 -18.31 16.56
CA VAL A 42 -15.00 -17.67 16.05
C VAL A 42 -15.30 -16.30 16.70
N ASP A 43 -15.23 -16.20 18.02
CA ASP A 43 -15.48 -14.96 18.78
C ASP A 43 -14.41 -13.91 18.46
N LEU A 44 -13.15 -14.33 18.33
CA LEU A 44 -12.04 -13.46 17.90
C LEU A 44 -12.25 -12.95 16.48
N VAL A 45 -12.60 -13.82 15.53
CA VAL A 45 -12.93 -13.44 14.13
C VAL A 45 -14.06 -12.41 14.11
N ALA A 46 -15.11 -12.61 14.90
CA ALA A 46 -16.22 -11.67 15.02
C ALA A 46 -15.79 -10.33 15.65
N ARG A 47 -14.93 -10.36 16.68
CA ARG A 47 -14.38 -9.17 17.34
C ARG A 47 -13.50 -8.36 16.38
N LEU A 48 -12.63 -9.02 15.61
CA LEU A 48 -11.81 -8.39 14.57
C LEU A 48 -12.67 -7.76 13.48
N GLY A 49 -13.76 -8.42 13.09
CA GLY A 49 -14.76 -7.85 12.17
C GLY A 49 -15.34 -6.52 12.66
N ARG A 50 -15.88 -6.50 13.89
CA ARG A 50 -16.44 -5.28 14.50
C ARG A 50 -15.41 -4.17 14.70
N LEU A 51 -14.19 -4.54 15.11
CA LEU A 51 -13.10 -3.59 15.27
C LEU A 51 -12.74 -2.95 13.91
N ALA A 52 -12.67 -3.75 12.85
CA ALA A 52 -12.36 -3.24 11.52
C ALA A 52 -13.45 -2.32 10.98
N GLU A 53 -14.72 -2.64 11.19
CA GLU A 53 -15.85 -1.76 10.86
C GLU A 53 -15.75 -0.41 11.60
N THR A 54 -15.41 -0.46 12.89
CA THR A 54 -15.24 0.75 13.71
C THR A 54 -14.08 1.62 13.22
N LEU A 55 -12.94 1.00 12.88
CA LEU A 55 -11.74 1.71 12.43
C LEU A 55 -11.85 2.27 11.00
N THR A 56 -12.73 1.70 10.17
CA THR A 56 -12.89 2.07 8.75
C THR A 56 -14.21 2.79 8.43
N ALA A 57 -15.03 3.06 9.44
CA ALA A 57 -16.29 3.78 9.27
C ALA A 57 -16.06 5.17 8.62
N PRO A 58 -16.75 5.50 7.50
CA PRO A 58 -16.65 6.81 6.87
C PRO A 58 -17.18 7.89 7.81
N GLY A 59 -16.47 9.01 7.93
CA GLY A 59 -16.97 10.18 8.66
C GLY A 59 -17.06 9.99 10.18
N SER A 60 -16.28 9.07 10.76
CA SER A 60 -15.97 9.15 12.20
C SER A 60 -15.52 10.59 12.52
N PRO A 61 -15.94 11.20 13.65
CA PRO A 61 -15.53 12.56 14.03
C PRO A 61 -13.99 12.74 14.14
N ALA A 62 -13.24 11.64 14.02
CA ALA A 62 -11.82 11.61 13.71
C ALA A 62 -11.56 11.45 12.20
N ALA A 63 -11.90 12.45 11.38
CA ALA A 63 -11.17 12.61 10.11
C ALA A 63 -9.69 12.74 10.49
N ARG A 64 -8.90 11.70 10.21
CA ARG A 64 -7.55 11.63 10.76
C ARG A 64 -6.69 12.72 10.11
N PRO A 65 -5.87 13.45 10.88
CA PRO A 65 -4.84 14.30 10.30
C PRO A 65 -3.96 13.45 9.38
N ALA A 66 -3.57 13.97 8.22
CA ALA A 66 -2.77 13.23 7.24
C ALA A 66 -1.42 12.75 7.79
N GLY A 67 -0.88 13.41 8.82
CA GLY A 67 0.31 13.02 9.56
C GLY A 67 0.15 11.81 10.50
N THR A 68 -1.01 11.17 10.53
CA THR A 68 -1.28 10.01 11.39
C THR A 68 -1.46 8.73 10.59
N VAL A 69 -1.09 7.59 11.18
CA VAL A 69 -1.22 6.28 10.56
C VAL A 69 -2.70 5.93 10.37
N ALA A 70 -3.09 5.60 9.14
CA ALA A 70 -4.41 5.13 8.78
C ALA A 70 -4.46 3.59 8.73
N PRO A 71 -5.42 2.94 9.41
CA PRO A 71 -5.67 1.52 9.27
C PRO A 71 -6.49 1.29 7.99
N VAL A 72 -5.83 0.81 6.94
CA VAL A 72 -6.42 0.68 5.61
C VAL A 72 -6.73 -0.78 5.32
N ARG A 73 -7.99 -1.07 5.04
CA ARG A 73 -8.39 -2.41 4.63
C ARG A 73 -7.77 -2.77 3.28
N ILE A 74 -7.30 -4.00 3.12
CA ILE A 74 -6.78 -4.52 1.84
C ILE A 74 -7.53 -5.75 1.33
N GLY A 75 -8.22 -6.48 2.21
CA GLY A 75 -8.93 -7.69 1.86
C GLY A 75 -9.54 -8.37 3.08
N ALA A 76 -9.92 -9.63 2.90
CA ALA A 76 -10.39 -10.50 3.97
C ALA A 76 -9.38 -11.62 4.22
N ALA A 77 -8.82 -11.65 5.44
CA ALA A 77 -8.03 -12.77 5.92
C ALA A 77 -8.95 -13.97 6.18
N SER A 78 -8.53 -15.16 5.78
CA SER A 78 -9.33 -16.38 5.85
C SER A 78 -8.73 -17.39 6.81
N THR A 79 -9.50 -17.76 7.83
CA THR A 79 -9.18 -18.83 8.78
C THR A 79 -10.13 -20.02 8.56
N ALA A 80 -9.94 -21.11 9.30
CA ALA A 80 -10.90 -22.22 9.33
C ALA A 80 -12.26 -21.80 9.93
N ASP A 81 -12.24 -20.85 10.86
CA ASP A 81 -13.39 -20.41 11.66
C ASP A 81 -14.15 -19.22 11.04
N GLY A 82 -13.64 -18.66 9.93
CA GLY A 82 -14.32 -17.60 9.20
C GLY A 82 -13.36 -16.63 8.52
N ARG A 83 -13.87 -15.43 8.23
CA ARG A 83 -13.11 -14.36 7.61
C ARG A 83 -13.22 -13.09 8.41
N PHE A 84 -12.13 -12.33 8.45
CA PHE A 84 -12.11 -10.99 9.04
C PHE A 84 -11.42 -10.00 8.09
N PRO A 85 -11.80 -8.71 8.10
CA PRO A 85 -11.13 -7.71 7.29
C PRO A 85 -9.69 -7.51 7.77
N LEU A 86 -8.72 -7.58 6.85
CA LEU A 86 -7.33 -7.26 7.16
C LEU A 86 -7.08 -5.77 6.93
N LEU A 87 -6.60 -5.09 7.97
CA LEU A 87 -6.14 -3.71 7.92
C LEU A 87 -4.61 -3.67 7.96
N VAL A 88 -4.01 -2.78 7.17
CA VAL A 88 -2.58 -2.47 7.21
C VAL A 88 -2.37 -0.98 7.54
N PRO A 89 -1.36 -0.64 8.34
CA PRO A 89 -1.05 0.76 8.64
C PRO A 89 -0.41 1.45 7.42
N LEU A 90 -1.01 2.54 6.96
CA LEU A 90 -0.50 3.38 5.85
C LEU A 90 -0.53 4.86 6.22
N GLY A 91 0.26 5.68 5.52
CA GLY A 91 0.43 7.09 5.88
C GLY A 91 1.46 7.28 6.99
N ALA A 92 1.79 8.53 7.31
CA ALA A 92 2.76 8.88 8.36
C ALA A 92 4.07 8.05 8.31
N GLY A 93 4.69 7.95 7.13
CA GLY A 93 5.94 7.18 6.96
C GLY A 93 5.76 5.66 7.02
N ARG A 94 4.53 5.13 6.92
CA ARG A 94 4.25 3.71 6.71
C ARG A 94 3.87 3.47 5.26
N HIS A 95 4.54 2.50 4.66
CA HIS A 95 4.51 2.22 3.23
C HIS A 95 4.04 0.79 2.94
N LEU A 96 3.78 0.49 1.68
CA LEU A 96 3.44 -0.87 1.26
C LEU A 96 4.13 -1.21 -0.06
N ALA A 97 4.67 -2.42 -0.14
CA ALA A 97 5.28 -2.95 -1.35
C ALA A 97 4.63 -4.27 -1.76
N VAL A 98 4.36 -4.44 -3.05
CA VAL A 98 3.80 -5.67 -3.63
C VAL A 98 4.81 -6.28 -4.58
N ASN A 99 4.97 -7.60 -4.54
CA ASN A 99 5.94 -8.30 -5.39
C ASN A 99 5.57 -8.35 -6.87
N ALA A 100 4.28 -8.24 -7.20
CA ALA A 100 3.78 -8.16 -8.57
C ALA A 100 3.40 -6.71 -8.92
N ASP A 101 3.41 -6.37 -10.21
CA ASP A 101 3.01 -5.06 -10.72
C ASP A 101 1.56 -5.03 -11.25
N ALA A 102 1.08 -3.84 -11.61
CA ALA A 102 -0.29 -3.58 -12.03
C ALA A 102 -0.68 -4.19 -13.40
N ARG A 103 0.25 -4.86 -14.10
CA ARG A 103 -0.14 -5.74 -15.22
C ARG A 103 -0.90 -6.96 -14.72
N ASP A 104 -0.71 -7.35 -13.45
CA ASP A 104 -1.65 -8.21 -12.74
C ASP A 104 -2.89 -7.37 -12.33
N PRO A 105 -4.09 -7.70 -12.85
CA PRO A 105 -5.31 -6.94 -12.55
C PRO A 105 -5.60 -6.84 -11.05
N ARG A 106 -5.19 -7.82 -10.24
CA ARG A 106 -5.39 -7.82 -8.78
C ARG A 106 -4.56 -6.74 -8.10
N VAL A 107 -3.35 -6.49 -8.59
CA VAL A 107 -2.49 -5.39 -8.10
C VAL A 107 -3.07 -4.05 -8.51
N ALA A 108 -3.50 -3.91 -9.77
CA ALA A 108 -4.13 -2.68 -10.25
C ALA A 108 -5.37 -2.33 -9.39
N VAL A 109 -6.22 -3.32 -9.10
CA VAL A 109 -7.37 -3.17 -8.20
C VAL A 109 -6.93 -2.81 -6.78
N LEU A 110 -5.94 -3.51 -6.21
CA LEU A 110 -5.42 -3.22 -4.88
C LEU A 110 -4.97 -1.77 -4.75
N LEU A 111 -4.15 -1.27 -5.68
CA LEU A 111 -3.66 0.11 -5.65
C LEU A 111 -4.81 1.12 -5.68
N ARG A 112 -5.82 0.91 -6.52
CA ARG A 112 -7.03 1.75 -6.56
C ARG A 112 -7.81 1.71 -5.24
N VAL A 113 -8.02 0.51 -4.69
CA VAL A 113 -8.69 0.31 -3.40
C VAL A 113 -7.96 1.06 -2.28
N LEU A 114 -6.63 0.95 -2.23
CA LEU A 114 -5.79 1.62 -1.23
C LEU A 114 -5.92 3.14 -1.33
N VAL A 115 -5.81 3.70 -2.54
CA VAL A 115 -5.98 5.14 -2.79
C VAL A 115 -7.35 5.61 -2.29
N LEU A 116 -8.44 4.93 -2.68
CA LEU A 116 -9.78 5.35 -2.27
C LEU A 116 -9.98 5.26 -0.76
N ARG A 117 -9.48 4.22 -0.11
CA ARG A 117 -9.65 4.04 1.34
C ARG A 117 -8.83 5.01 2.16
N LEU A 118 -7.61 5.31 1.74
CA LEU A 118 -6.80 6.37 2.33
C LEU A 118 -7.57 7.70 2.27
N LEU A 119 -7.96 8.12 1.06
CA LEU A 119 -8.72 9.35 0.85
C LEU A 119 -10.07 9.38 1.58
N ALA A 120 -10.74 8.23 1.72
CA ALA A 120 -12.00 8.12 2.45
C ALA A 120 -11.84 8.35 3.96
N THR A 121 -10.67 8.01 4.52
CA THR A 121 -10.39 8.03 5.96
C THR A 121 -9.56 9.23 6.43
N THR A 122 -9.12 10.10 5.52
CA THR A 122 -8.42 11.35 5.81
C THR A 122 -9.32 12.57 5.66
N ALA A 123 -8.96 13.67 6.30
CA ALA A 123 -9.65 14.95 6.11
C ALA A 123 -9.50 15.44 4.66
N PRO A 124 -10.56 15.98 4.03
CA PRO A 124 -10.45 16.54 2.68
C PRO A 124 -9.33 17.59 2.57
N GLY A 125 -8.59 17.58 1.46
CA GLY A 125 -7.48 18.52 1.21
C GLY A 125 -6.18 18.20 1.95
N THR A 126 -6.11 17.12 2.73
CA THR A 126 -4.87 16.77 3.47
C THR A 126 -4.03 15.69 2.80
N VAL A 127 -4.49 15.15 1.66
CA VAL A 127 -3.78 14.11 0.91
C VAL A 127 -3.79 14.45 -0.56
N ARG A 128 -2.61 14.47 -1.16
CA ARG A 128 -2.43 14.55 -2.62
C ARG A 128 -1.82 13.27 -3.14
N VAL A 129 -2.35 12.80 -4.26
CA VAL A 129 -1.96 11.53 -4.87
C VAL A 129 -1.22 11.79 -6.16
N VAL A 130 -0.10 11.10 -6.36
CA VAL A 130 0.64 11.10 -7.64
C VAL A 130 0.87 9.66 -8.09
N GLY A 131 0.67 9.42 -9.38
CA GLY A 131 0.79 8.08 -9.98
C GLY A 131 2.05 7.93 -10.83
N ILE A 132 2.64 6.74 -10.80
CA ILE A 132 3.69 6.30 -11.72
C ILE A 132 3.19 5.00 -12.36
N ASP A 133 3.00 4.98 -13.68
CA ASP A 133 2.55 3.79 -14.42
C ASP A 133 3.14 3.74 -15.83
N PRO A 134 4.45 3.54 -15.96
CA PRO A 134 5.10 3.38 -17.26
C PRO A 134 4.72 2.05 -17.93
N ALA A 135 4.45 1.00 -17.15
CA ALA A 135 4.18 -0.35 -17.68
C ALA A 135 2.83 -0.46 -18.39
N ALA A 136 1.81 0.28 -17.94
CA ALA A 136 0.49 0.30 -18.56
C ALA A 136 0.09 1.69 -19.10
N LEU A 137 1.05 2.62 -19.23
CA LEU A 137 0.84 3.97 -19.77
C LEU A 137 -0.31 4.72 -19.07
N GLY A 138 -0.39 4.62 -17.74
CA GLY A 138 -1.43 5.24 -16.92
C GLY A 138 -2.77 4.50 -16.86
N ALA A 139 -2.93 3.37 -17.56
CA ALA A 139 -4.19 2.63 -17.59
C ALA A 139 -4.66 2.18 -16.20
N THR A 140 -3.73 1.92 -15.26
CA THR A 140 -4.04 1.52 -13.88
C THR A 140 -4.94 2.52 -13.18
N PHE A 141 -4.76 3.82 -13.48
CA PHE A 141 -5.44 4.93 -12.82
C PHE A 141 -6.63 5.49 -13.60
N LEU A 142 -6.91 5.00 -14.82
CA LEU A 142 -8.08 5.46 -15.60
C LEU A 142 -9.41 5.38 -14.84
N PRO A 143 -9.71 4.31 -14.07
CA PRO A 143 -10.95 4.26 -13.27
C PRO A 143 -11.04 5.34 -12.19
N LEU A 144 -9.91 5.97 -11.82
CA LEU A 144 -9.83 7.06 -10.85
C LEU A 144 -9.93 8.45 -11.49
N ARG A 145 -10.27 8.55 -12.78
CA ARG A 145 -10.45 9.83 -13.49
C ARG A 145 -11.28 10.88 -12.71
N PRO A 146 -12.40 10.55 -12.04
CA PRO A 146 -13.12 11.54 -11.24
C PRO A 146 -12.27 12.21 -10.15
N LEU A 147 -11.32 11.50 -9.54
CA LEU A 147 -10.40 12.10 -8.55
C LEU A 147 -9.38 13.02 -9.19
N ARG A 148 -8.94 12.70 -10.42
CA ARG A 148 -8.05 13.57 -11.19
C ARG A 148 -8.76 14.84 -11.63
N ASP A 149 -9.99 14.70 -12.11
CA ASP A 149 -10.82 15.83 -12.53
C ASP A 149 -11.17 16.73 -11.32
N ALA A 150 -11.25 16.16 -10.10
CA ALA A 150 -11.38 16.90 -8.84
C ALA A 150 -10.05 17.48 -8.29
N GLY A 151 -8.91 17.26 -8.96
CA GLY A 151 -7.59 17.76 -8.57
C GLY A 151 -6.89 17.02 -7.43
N VAL A 152 -7.46 15.92 -6.92
CA VAL A 152 -6.88 15.11 -5.83
C VAL A 152 -5.76 14.20 -6.33
N LEU A 153 -5.95 13.62 -7.52
CA LEU A 153 -4.96 12.80 -8.22
C LEU A 153 -4.28 13.65 -9.29
N GLY A 154 -2.96 13.84 -9.16
CA GLY A 154 -2.15 14.51 -10.16
C GLY A 154 -2.03 13.72 -11.47
N VAL A 155 -1.32 14.30 -12.43
CA VAL A 155 -0.97 13.61 -13.68
C VAL A 155 -0.15 12.37 -13.34
N THR A 156 -0.47 11.26 -13.98
CA THR A 156 0.31 10.01 -13.84
C THR A 156 1.55 10.11 -14.72
N ALA A 157 2.72 9.93 -14.13
CA ALA A 157 3.97 9.82 -14.87
C ALA A 157 4.03 8.46 -15.61
N THR A 158 4.32 8.51 -16.90
CA THR A 158 4.37 7.36 -17.81
C THR A 158 5.71 7.23 -18.52
N THR A 159 6.50 8.29 -18.56
CA THR A 159 7.85 8.31 -19.15
C THR A 159 8.94 8.48 -18.08
N GLU A 160 10.18 8.11 -18.41
CA GLU A 160 11.32 8.25 -17.49
C GLU A 160 11.52 9.70 -17.03
N ALA A 161 11.39 10.67 -17.94
CA ALA A 161 11.52 12.09 -17.62
C ALA A 161 10.42 12.57 -16.66
N GLU A 162 9.17 12.16 -16.90
CA GLU A 162 8.05 12.47 -16.00
C GLU A 162 8.25 11.84 -14.63
N ILE A 163 8.73 10.59 -14.56
CA ILE A 163 9.02 9.90 -13.30
C ILE A 163 10.13 10.64 -12.55
N ALA A 164 11.20 11.01 -13.24
CA ALA A 164 12.32 11.72 -12.63
C ALA A 164 11.89 13.07 -12.04
N ALA A 165 11.05 13.82 -12.76
CA ALA A 165 10.48 15.09 -12.31
C ALA A 165 9.54 14.91 -11.13
N LEU A 166 8.62 13.93 -11.18
CA LEU A 166 7.69 13.61 -10.10
C LEU A 166 8.44 13.24 -8.82
N LEU A 167 9.47 12.40 -8.92
CA LEU A 167 10.29 12.04 -7.76
C LEU A 167 11.09 13.24 -7.22
N GLY A 168 11.52 14.17 -8.08
CA GLY A 168 12.15 15.41 -7.64
C GLY A 168 11.19 16.29 -6.83
N ALA A 169 9.94 16.39 -7.28
CA ALA A 169 8.90 17.09 -6.53
C ALA A 169 8.56 16.39 -5.21
N ALA A 170 8.56 15.05 -5.19
CA ALA A 170 8.32 14.28 -3.97
C ALA A 170 9.45 14.43 -2.94
N GLU A 171 10.69 14.47 -3.39
CA GLU A 171 11.86 14.75 -2.53
C GLU A 171 11.82 16.17 -1.96
N ALA A 172 11.46 17.17 -2.78
CA ALA A 172 11.28 18.54 -2.32
C ALA A 172 10.15 18.66 -1.27
N HIS A 173 9.03 17.96 -1.50
CA HIS A 173 7.93 17.85 -0.52
C HIS A 173 8.42 17.29 0.82
N ALA A 174 9.13 16.16 0.78
CA ALA A 174 9.65 15.51 1.97
C ALA A 174 10.62 16.41 2.76
N LEU A 175 11.47 17.15 2.06
CA LEU A 175 12.39 18.11 2.68
C LEU A 175 11.65 19.28 3.33
N ALA A 176 10.68 19.86 2.63
CA ALA A 176 9.87 20.96 3.15
C ALA A 176 9.06 20.53 4.39
N ALA A 177 8.40 19.37 4.34
CA ALA A 177 7.61 18.85 5.45
C ALA A 177 8.45 18.71 6.74
N ARG A 178 9.66 18.16 6.62
CA ARG A 178 10.60 18.00 7.74
C ARG A 178 11.11 19.31 8.33
N HIS A 179 11.17 20.37 7.54
CA HIS A 179 11.68 21.66 8.00
C HIS A 179 10.66 22.40 8.87
N PHE A 180 9.37 22.24 8.58
CA PHE A 180 8.31 22.99 9.25
C PHE A 180 7.61 22.20 10.36
N ASP A 181 7.74 20.86 10.40
CA ASP A 181 7.22 19.94 11.43
C ASP A 181 5.85 20.38 11.99
N ARG A 182 4.85 20.46 11.11
CA ARG A 182 3.49 20.90 11.44
C ARG A 182 2.52 19.72 11.43
N ASP A 183 1.53 19.76 12.30
CA ASP A 183 0.49 18.72 12.38
C ASP A 183 -0.47 18.73 11.18
N ASP A 184 -0.52 19.82 10.41
CA ASP A 184 -1.41 20.04 9.26
C ASP A 184 -0.74 19.82 7.90
N GLN A 185 0.45 19.21 7.85
CA GLN A 185 1.14 18.97 6.58
C GLN A 185 0.35 18.01 5.68
N GLU A 186 0.29 18.35 4.39
CA GLU A 186 -0.27 17.50 3.34
C GLU A 186 0.56 16.21 3.23
N LEU A 187 -0.11 15.05 3.26
CA LEU A 187 0.49 13.77 2.93
C LEU A 187 0.57 13.61 1.41
N LEU A 188 1.78 13.41 0.89
CA LEU A 188 2.01 13.01 -0.50
C LEU A 188 1.98 11.48 -0.62
N LEU A 189 0.93 10.97 -1.27
CA LEU A 189 0.77 9.55 -1.60
C LEU A 189 1.36 9.28 -3.00
N VAL A 190 2.52 8.62 -3.04
CA VAL A 190 3.18 8.20 -4.28
C VAL A 190 2.79 6.76 -4.59
N VAL A 191 2.14 6.55 -5.73
CA VAL A 191 1.63 5.23 -6.15
C VAL A 191 2.35 4.77 -7.41
N ALA A 192 3.32 3.86 -7.25
CA ALA A 192 4.03 3.23 -8.35
C ALA A 192 3.36 1.90 -8.74
N ALA A 193 2.70 1.90 -9.89
CA ALA A 193 1.99 0.75 -10.45
C ALA A 193 2.94 -0.36 -10.97
N SER A 194 4.21 -0.02 -11.18
CA SER A 194 5.28 -0.97 -11.51
C SER A 194 6.61 -0.42 -11.00
N ALA A 195 7.57 -1.30 -10.72
CA ALA A 195 8.91 -0.87 -10.33
C ALA A 195 9.56 -0.07 -11.47
N PRO A 196 10.01 1.17 -11.23
CA PRO A 196 10.71 1.95 -12.24
C PRO A 196 12.16 1.44 -12.41
N GLY A 197 12.95 2.12 -13.24
CA GLY A 197 14.37 1.82 -13.42
C GLY A 197 15.16 1.85 -12.10
N PRO A 198 16.36 1.25 -12.04
CA PRO A 198 17.12 1.10 -10.79
C PRO A 198 17.39 2.41 -10.04
N ARG A 199 17.62 3.50 -10.77
CA ARG A 199 17.87 4.83 -10.20
C ARG A 199 16.63 5.37 -9.50
N GLU A 200 15.49 5.37 -10.19
CA GLU A 200 14.21 5.83 -9.67
C GLU A 200 13.72 4.93 -8.53
N LEU A 201 14.00 3.62 -8.61
CA LEU A 201 13.71 2.67 -7.54
C LEU A 201 14.52 2.98 -6.27
N ALA A 202 15.79 3.34 -6.40
CA ALA A 202 16.61 3.77 -5.26
C ALA A 202 16.09 5.08 -4.63
N ARG A 203 15.59 6.01 -5.45
CA ARG A 203 14.96 7.25 -4.96
C ARG A 203 13.65 6.98 -4.21
N LEU A 204 12.80 6.10 -4.74
CA LEU A 204 11.61 5.62 -4.03
C LEU A 204 11.97 4.94 -2.71
N ALA A 205 12.99 4.08 -2.70
CA ALA A 205 13.49 3.47 -1.46
C ALA A 205 13.96 4.53 -0.46
N ALA A 206 14.70 5.55 -0.90
CA ALA A 206 15.14 6.65 -0.03
C ALA A 206 13.96 7.42 0.58
N LEU A 207 12.88 7.68 -0.18
CA LEU A 207 11.66 8.27 0.36
C LEU A 207 11.05 7.42 1.47
N THR A 208 11.11 6.10 1.38
CA THR A 208 10.61 5.20 2.44
C THR A 208 11.42 5.21 3.74
N HIS A 209 12.64 5.76 3.71
CA HIS A 209 13.50 5.95 4.88
C HIS A 209 13.39 7.36 5.49
N ALA A 210 12.65 8.28 4.85
CA ALA A 210 12.56 9.66 5.29
C ALA A 210 11.80 9.85 6.62
N GLY A 211 11.09 8.81 7.08
CA GLY A 211 10.37 8.79 8.34
C GLY A 211 9.01 9.51 8.30
N PRO A 212 8.27 9.52 9.42
CA PRO A 212 6.91 10.06 9.49
C PRO A 212 6.83 11.56 9.19
N ALA A 213 7.82 12.34 9.65
CA ALA A 213 7.89 13.80 9.46
C ALA A 213 8.05 14.23 7.99
N ALA A 214 8.40 13.31 7.09
CA ALA A 214 8.47 13.59 5.65
C ALA A 214 7.09 13.73 4.99
N ALA A 215 6.01 13.35 5.67
CA ALA A 215 4.65 13.40 5.13
C ALA A 215 4.55 12.75 3.74
N VAL A 216 5.24 11.63 3.53
CA VAL A 216 5.18 10.81 2.30
C VAL A 216 4.67 9.41 2.65
N CYS A 217 3.87 8.85 1.75
CA CYS A 217 3.51 7.43 1.76
C CYS A 217 3.75 6.85 0.36
N VAL A 218 4.60 5.83 0.25
CA VAL A 218 4.86 5.10 -0.99
C VAL A 218 4.05 3.79 -1.02
N LEU A 219 3.31 3.59 -2.11
CA LEU A 219 2.75 2.31 -2.51
C LEU A 219 3.51 1.83 -3.74
N LEU A 220 4.29 0.76 -3.61
CA LEU A 220 5.21 0.29 -4.65
C LEU A 220 4.85 -1.12 -5.13
N ALA A 221 4.41 -1.24 -6.37
CA ALA A 221 4.15 -2.52 -6.99
C ALA A 221 5.35 -3.00 -7.84
N GLY A 222 5.48 -4.32 -8.02
CA GLY A 222 6.59 -4.94 -8.75
C GLY A 222 7.92 -4.95 -8.00
N TYR A 223 7.93 -4.72 -6.68
CA TYR A 223 9.16 -4.73 -5.90
C TYR A 223 9.71 -6.16 -5.76
N PRO A 224 10.97 -6.44 -6.12
CA PRO A 224 11.49 -7.81 -6.08
C PRO A 224 11.41 -8.40 -4.68
N ALA A 225 11.02 -9.68 -4.58
CA ALA A 225 11.18 -10.40 -3.32
C ALA A 225 12.68 -10.43 -2.95
N ALA A 226 12.99 -10.21 -1.68
CA ALA A 226 14.34 -9.97 -1.14
C ALA A 226 15.43 -11.00 -1.56
N ALA A 227 15.03 -12.17 -2.08
CA ALA A 227 15.93 -13.21 -2.57
C ALA A 227 16.82 -12.80 -3.76
N SER A 228 16.52 -11.71 -4.48
CA SER A 228 17.33 -11.29 -5.64
C SER A 228 18.57 -10.46 -5.30
N GLY A 229 18.73 -9.95 -4.07
CA GLY A 229 19.89 -9.14 -3.64
C GLY A 229 20.18 -7.87 -4.45
N GLN A 230 19.38 -7.57 -5.48
CA GLN A 230 19.60 -6.48 -6.44
C GLN A 230 18.71 -5.26 -6.19
N ALA A 231 17.68 -5.38 -5.35
CA ALA A 231 16.76 -4.28 -5.04
C ALA A 231 17.24 -3.47 -3.82
N PRO A 232 17.15 -2.12 -3.85
CA PRO A 232 17.54 -1.29 -2.72
C PRO A 232 16.56 -1.51 -1.54
N PRO A 233 17.05 -1.72 -0.31
CA PRO A 233 16.19 -2.05 0.83
C PRO A 233 15.21 -0.91 1.11
N LEU A 234 13.94 -1.27 1.24
CA LEU A 234 12.88 -0.33 1.64
C LEU A 234 12.93 -0.07 3.14
N GLY A 235 12.48 1.12 3.55
CA GLY A 235 12.34 1.53 4.94
C GLY A 235 11.09 0.93 5.59
N ALA A 236 10.30 1.75 6.29
CA ALA A 236 9.11 1.29 7.01
C ALA A 236 7.97 0.86 6.06
N THR A 237 8.13 -0.32 5.45
CA THR A 237 7.25 -0.88 4.41
C THR A 237 6.68 -2.23 4.80
N THR A 238 5.36 -2.38 4.67
CA THR A 238 4.67 -3.66 4.83
C THR A 238 4.74 -4.42 3.49
N PRO A 239 5.37 -5.61 3.43
CA PRO A 239 5.46 -6.36 2.18
C PRO A 239 4.19 -7.20 1.95
N VAL A 240 3.73 -7.24 0.70
CA VAL A 240 2.61 -8.06 0.24
C VAL A 240 3.10 -8.95 -0.90
N ARG A 241 2.97 -10.26 -0.70
CA ARG A 241 3.29 -11.25 -1.72
C ARG A 241 2.01 -11.82 -2.29
N LEU A 242 1.83 -11.67 -3.60
CA LEU A 242 0.78 -12.35 -4.34
C LEU A 242 1.22 -13.76 -4.70
N ASP A 243 0.26 -14.67 -4.58
CA ASP A 243 0.29 -16.05 -5.05
C ASP A 243 -0.83 -16.26 -6.09
N GLU A 244 -1.15 -17.49 -6.49
CA GLU A 244 -2.18 -17.79 -7.49
C GLU A 244 -3.53 -17.13 -7.19
N ARG A 245 -4.05 -17.28 -5.96
CA ARG A 245 -5.37 -16.74 -5.56
C ARG A 245 -5.32 -15.75 -4.42
N TYR A 246 -4.33 -15.85 -3.55
CA TYR A 246 -4.28 -15.12 -2.29
C TYR A 246 -3.09 -14.18 -2.23
N ALA A 247 -3.21 -13.17 -1.37
CA ALA A 247 -2.10 -12.37 -0.90
C ALA A 247 -1.62 -12.88 0.47
N TRP A 248 -0.32 -12.79 0.70
CA TRP A 248 0.35 -13.03 1.97
C TRP A 248 0.97 -11.72 2.42
N VAL A 249 0.71 -11.32 3.66
CA VAL A 249 1.07 -9.99 4.16
C VAL A 249 2.11 -10.17 5.24
N GLY A 250 3.29 -9.58 5.03
CA GLY A 250 4.34 -9.57 6.04
C GLY A 250 4.02 -8.62 7.19
N ASP A 251 4.90 -8.58 8.18
CA ASP A 251 4.69 -7.75 9.35
C ASP A 251 4.73 -6.25 9.03
N PRO A 252 3.72 -5.48 9.46
CA PRO A 252 3.79 -4.05 9.43
C PRO A 252 4.89 -3.54 10.37
N PRO A 253 5.72 -2.59 9.92
CA PRO A 253 6.80 -2.05 10.74
C PRO A 253 6.30 -1.49 12.08
N GLY A 254 6.87 -1.96 13.18
CA GLY A 254 6.52 -1.60 14.54
C GLY A 254 5.21 -2.19 15.08
N ASN A 255 4.45 -2.94 14.27
CA ASN A 255 3.19 -3.60 14.66
C ASN A 255 3.11 -4.99 14.02
N PRO A 256 4.00 -5.93 14.38
CA PRO A 256 4.00 -7.26 13.78
C PRO A 256 2.76 -8.05 14.18
N TYR A 257 2.33 -8.97 13.33
CA TYR A 257 1.21 -9.89 13.57
C TYR A 257 1.58 -11.04 14.51
N GLY A 258 2.88 -11.32 14.67
CA GLY A 258 3.43 -12.33 15.58
C GLY A 258 4.89 -12.06 15.92
N ASP A 259 5.49 -12.95 16.71
CA ASP A 259 6.87 -12.78 17.22
C ASP A 259 7.96 -13.35 16.30
N ASP A 260 7.58 -14.12 15.28
CA ASP A 260 8.49 -14.85 14.40
C ASP A 260 8.96 -14.06 13.17
N GLY A 261 8.39 -12.86 12.96
CA GLY A 261 8.70 -12.03 11.80
C GLY A 261 8.15 -12.56 10.48
N ALA A 262 7.28 -13.57 10.50
CA ALA A 262 6.77 -14.24 9.30
C ALA A 262 5.59 -13.48 8.66
N GLY A 263 5.03 -12.49 9.33
CA GLY A 263 3.79 -11.82 8.92
C GLY A 263 2.52 -12.54 9.35
N LEU A 264 1.44 -12.21 8.65
CA LEU A 264 0.14 -12.80 8.91
C LEU A 264 0.12 -14.27 8.44
N ALA A 265 -0.10 -15.19 9.39
CA ALA A 265 -0.10 -16.63 9.15
C ALA A 265 -1.32 -17.18 8.39
N VAL A 266 -2.13 -16.31 7.79
CA VAL A 266 -3.36 -16.71 7.06
C VAL A 266 -3.47 -16.00 5.71
N PRO A 267 -4.01 -16.69 4.68
CA PRO A 267 -4.14 -16.11 3.35
C PRO A 267 -5.18 -14.99 3.32
N VAL A 268 -4.93 -14.00 2.49
CA VAL A 268 -5.80 -12.83 2.32
C VAL A 268 -6.41 -12.84 0.93
N LEU A 269 -7.74 -12.80 0.86
CA LEU A 269 -8.45 -12.52 -0.38
C LEU A 269 -8.57 -11.02 -0.55
N LEU A 270 -7.91 -10.46 -1.57
CA LEU A 270 -7.97 -9.02 -1.86
C LEU A 270 -9.39 -8.59 -2.21
N ASP A 271 -9.75 -7.37 -1.83
CA ASP A 271 -11.06 -6.82 -2.16
C ASP A 271 -11.19 -6.55 -3.68
N ALA A 272 -12.42 -6.60 -4.17
CA ALA A 272 -12.73 -6.33 -5.58
C ALA A 272 -12.65 -4.83 -5.90
N ASP A 273 -12.67 -4.51 -7.21
CA ASP A 273 -12.61 -3.14 -7.69
C ASP A 273 -13.78 -2.31 -7.13
N PRO A 274 -13.53 -1.13 -6.55
CA PRO A 274 -14.56 -0.22 -6.10
C PRO A 274 -15.51 0.15 -7.25
N PRO A 275 -16.84 0.17 -7.02
CA PRO A 275 -17.78 0.54 -8.05
C PRO A 275 -17.60 2.02 -8.43
N ALA A 276 -17.74 2.36 -9.71
CA ALA A 276 -17.50 3.72 -10.22
C ALA A 276 -18.30 4.82 -9.49
N ARG A 277 -19.49 4.47 -8.94
CA ARG A 277 -20.28 5.38 -8.11
C ARG A 277 -19.57 5.81 -6.82
N ALA A 278 -18.80 4.92 -6.20
CA ALA A 278 -18.04 5.21 -4.99
C ALA A 278 -16.89 6.18 -5.29
N VAL A 279 -16.20 5.99 -6.42
CA VAL A 279 -15.14 6.90 -6.88
C VAL A 279 -15.69 8.30 -7.12
N ARG A 280 -16.83 8.42 -7.82
CA ARG A 280 -17.49 9.71 -8.08
C ARG A 280 -17.96 10.39 -6.80
N ALA A 281 -18.58 9.65 -5.88
CA ALA A 281 -19.04 10.19 -4.61
C ALA A 281 -17.87 10.70 -3.77
N LEU A 282 -16.75 9.96 -3.74
CA LEU A 282 -15.54 10.39 -3.05
C LEU A 282 -14.96 11.65 -3.69
N ALA A 283 -14.86 11.70 -5.02
CA ALA A 283 -14.37 12.87 -5.74
C ALA A 283 -15.19 14.13 -5.42
N GLY A 284 -16.52 14.05 -5.52
CA GLY A 284 -17.40 15.18 -5.21
C GLY A 284 -17.32 15.66 -3.75
N ARG A 285 -17.00 14.75 -2.81
CA ARG A 285 -16.77 15.12 -1.40
C ARG A 285 -15.44 15.86 -1.21
N LEU A 286 -14.41 15.54 -1.99
CA LEU A 286 -13.06 16.10 -1.83
C LEU A 286 -12.86 17.40 -2.61
N GLU A 287 -13.54 17.55 -3.74
CA GLU A 287 -13.39 18.68 -4.67
C GLU A 287 -13.52 20.07 -4.01
N PRO A 288 -14.48 20.34 -3.09
CA PRO A 288 -14.57 21.66 -2.46
C PRO A 288 -13.31 22.06 -1.69
N ALA A 289 -12.65 21.11 -1.02
CA ALA A 289 -11.44 21.37 -0.25
C ALA A 289 -10.26 21.71 -1.17
N VAL A 290 -10.10 20.95 -2.26
CA VAL A 290 -9.06 21.21 -3.27
C VAL A 290 -9.23 22.59 -3.91
N ARG A 291 -10.47 22.98 -4.25
CA ARG A 291 -10.74 24.31 -4.82
C ARG A 291 -10.44 25.43 -3.82
N ALA A 292 -10.74 25.25 -2.53
CA ALA A 292 -10.47 26.23 -1.49
C ALA A 292 -8.96 26.46 -1.32
N GLU A 293 -8.18 25.38 -1.33
CA GLU A 293 -6.71 25.44 -1.27
C GLU A 293 -6.11 26.14 -2.50
N ALA A 294 -6.56 25.79 -3.71
CA ALA A 294 -6.11 26.43 -4.94
C ALA A 294 -6.41 27.94 -4.96
N ALA A 295 -7.61 28.34 -4.49
CA ALA A 295 -7.98 29.74 -4.36
C ALA A 295 -7.12 30.49 -3.32
N PHE A 296 -6.78 29.84 -2.20
CA PHE A 296 -5.88 30.39 -1.21
C PHE A 296 -4.47 30.60 -1.78
N ALA A 297 -3.90 29.60 -2.45
CA ALA A 297 -2.58 29.71 -3.07
C ALA A 297 -2.53 30.84 -4.11
N LEU A 298 -3.59 31.00 -4.92
CA LEU A 298 -3.70 32.10 -5.88
C LEU A 298 -3.72 33.47 -5.19
N ARG A 299 -4.46 33.62 -4.08
CA ARG A 299 -4.49 34.87 -3.30
C ARG A 299 -3.17 35.22 -2.63
N VAL A 300 -2.37 34.22 -2.25
CA VAL A 300 -1.04 34.44 -1.65
C VAL A 300 -0.01 34.83 -2.70
N THR A 301 -0.19 34.36 -3.94
CA THR A 301 0.75 34.60 -5.06
C THR A 301 0.45 35.87 -5.85
N LEU A 302 -0.78 36.36 -5.82
CA LEU A 302 -1.14 37.68 -6.32
C LEU A 302 -0.96 38.71 -5.20
N PRO A 303 -0.03 39.69 -5.30
CA PRO A 303 0.03 40.77 -4.33
C PRO A 303 -1.31 41.50 -4.32
N GLY A 304 -1.87 41.71 -3.13
CA GLY A 304 -3.18 42.35 -2.99
C GLY A 304 -3.16 43.73 -3.65
N GLU A 305 -4.10 43.96 -4.58
CA GLU A 305 -4.50 45.32 -4.90
C GLU A 305 -5.26 45.86 -3.69
N GLU A 306 -4.54 46.57 -2.83
CA GLU A 306 -5.14 47.46 -1.83
C GLU A 306 -5.99 48.50 -2.57
N HIS A 307 -7.30 48.50 -2.27
CA HIS A 307 -8.20 49.63 -2.52
C HIS A 307 -8.67 50.16 -1.16
#